data_AF-A0A7Z9L8H7-F1
#
_entry.id   AF-A0A7Z9L8H7-F1
#
_cell.length_a   1.000
_cell.length_b   1.000
_cell.length_c   1.000
_cell.angle_alpha   90.00
_cell.angle_beta   90.00
_cell.angle_gamma   90.00
#
_symmetry.space_group_name_H-M   'P 1'
#
loop_
_entity.id
_entity.type
_entity.pdbx_description
1 polymer ?
#
loop_
_entity_poly.entity_id
_entity_poly.type
_entity_poly.pdbx_seq_one_letter_code
_entity_poly.pdbx_strand_id
1 'polypeptide(L)'
;MLVLVQGANRPAARLTRILLNYAEMRSQDGLYAAAIWLADDRSGAEQYLQQAVSWWGVGVPLGVSLDGVEGPGAYGLNRNVNVTVLVGVKGVVTANFALVQPSEKDAVKILGEVVKRIGGRVPTTAEALFLSAPTRKLPEAKFQVTSPDVKFRRLVCDLLAAPEKKAAEKTAVALEQYVGQDAALRATLTRVAMMLTRGRTRVGSLPATPYLRRWIKQPASR
;
A
#
# COMPACT_ATOMS: atom_id res chain seq x y z
N MET A 1 3.30 -11.31 7.13
CA MET A 1 4.40 -10.41 6.71
C MET A 1 4.61 -9.37 7.80
N LEU A 2 5.85 -9.07 8.15
CA LEU A 2 6.20 -8.05 9.13
C LEU A 2 7.09 -7.00 8.46
N VAL A 3 6.74 -5.73 8.62
CA VAL A 3 7.52 -4.59 8.12
C VAL A 3 8.12 -3.88 9.32
N LEU A 4 9.41 -4.08 9.55
CA LEU A 4 10.16 -3.49 10.64
C LEU A 4 10.78 -2.20 10.14
N VAL A 5 10.51 -1.07 10.80
CA VAL A 5 10.98 0.25 10.35
C VAL A 5 11.85 0.87 11.43
N GLN A 6 13.11 1.14 11.09
CA GLN A 6 14.09 1.81 11.95
C GLN A 6 14.19 3.31 11.62
N GLY A 7 14.05 3.67 10.33
CA GLY A 7 14.20 5.06 9.86
C GLY A 7 12.89 5.72 9.40
N ALA A 8 12.52 6.85 10.01
CA ALA A 8 11.23 7.52 9.77
C ALA A 8 11.36 8.47 8.60
N ASN A 9 11.50 7.92 7.39
CA ASN A 9 11.61 8.74 6.19
C ASN A 9 10.48 8.48 5.20
N ARG A 10 10.29 9.43 4.28
CA ARG A 10 9.22 9.37 3.29
C ARG A 10 9.29 8.12 2.40
N PRO A 11 10.47 7.68 1.92
CA PRO A 11 10.58 6.43 1.15
C PRO A 11 10.15 5.19 1.94
N ALA A 12 10.58 5.05 3.21
CA ALA A 12 10.14 3.97 4.09
C ALA A 12 8.61 3.99 4.25
N ALA A 13 8.03 5.16 4.50
CA ALA A 13 6.57 5.30 4.61
C ALA A 13 5.81 4.90 3.35
N ARG A 14 6.35 5.23 2.16
CA ARG A 14 5.74 4.83 0.90
C ARG A 14 5.81 3.34 0.67
N LEU A 15 6.96 2.70 0.88
CA LEU A 15 7.09 1.25 0.77
C LEU A 15 6.13 0.54 1.73
N THR A 16 6.13 0.95 3.00
CA THR A 16 5.27 0.40 4.04
C THR A 16 3.78 0.50 3.66
N ARG A 17 3.32 1.64 3.13
CA ARG A 17 1.95 1.79 2.60
C ARG A 17 1.63 0.77 1.52
N ILE A 18 2.53 0.59 0.54
CA ILE A 18 2.30 -0.35 -0.58
C ILE A 18 2.07 -1.76 -0.04
N LEU A 19 2.96 -2.21 0.84
CA LEU A 19 2.93 -3.56 1.41
C LEU A 19 1.66 -3.79 2.24
N LEU A 20 1.26 -2.80 3.04
CA LEU A 20 0.10 -2.91 3.92
C LEU A 20 -1.22 -2.80 3.16
N ASN A 21 -1.31 -1.90 2.16
CA ASN A 21 -2.48 -1.79 1.30
C ASN A 21 -2.67 -3.05 0.44
N TYR A 22 -1.57 -3.64 -0.06
CA TYR A 22 -1.62 -4.90 -0.77
C TYR A 22 -2.07 -6.05 0.14
N ALA A 23 -1.52 -6.13 1.35
CA ALA A 23 -1.90 -7.15 2.32
C ALA A 23 -3.39 -7.09 2.68
N GLU A 24 -3.93 -5.89 2.86
CA GLU A 24 -5.35 -5.71 3.11
C GLU A 24 -6.22 -6.15 1.92
N MET A 25 -5.81 -5.81 0.69
CA MET A 25 -6.50 -6.27 -0.53
C MET A 25 -6.53 -7.79 -0.67
N ARG A 26 -5.53 -8.48 -0.10
CA ARG A 26 -5.36 -9.94 -0.13
C ARG A 26 -5.64 -10.59 1.23
N SER A 27 -6.33 -9.89 2.13
CA SER A 27 -6.63 -10.41 3.48
C SER A 27 -7.51 -11.67 3.43
N GLN A 28 -8.42 -11.75 2.45
CA GLN A 28 -9.23 -12.93 2.19
C GLN A 28 -8.42 -14.14 1.70
N ASP A 29 -7.21 -13.92 1.18
CA ASP A 29 -6.28 -14.98 0.79
C ASP A 29 -5.36 -15.41 1.95
N GLY A 30 -5.63 -14.94 3.18
CA GLY A 30 -4.86 -15.24 4.38
C GLY A 30 -3.57 -14.43 4.52
N LEU A 31 -3.41 -13.34 3.76
CA LEU A 31 -2.25 -12.44 3.91
C LEU A 31 -2.49 -11.43 5.04
N TYR A 32 -1.66 -11.50 6.07
CA TYR A 32 -1.62 -10.53 7.15
C TYR A 32 -0.33 -9.73 7.11
N ALA A 33 -0.42 -8.43 7.38
CA ALA A 33 0.74 -7.57 7.50
C ALA A 33 0.59 -6.56 8.63
N ALA A 34 1.70 -6.30 9.32
CA ALA A 34 1.82 -5.29 10.34
C ALA A 34 3.12 -4.51 10.15
N ALA A 35 3.11 -3.24 10.55
CA ALA A 35 4.31 -2.43 10.63
C ALA A 35 4.73 -2.30 12.09
N ILE A 36 6.01 -2.54 12.37
CA ILE A 36 6.58 -2.41 13.71
C ILE A 36 7.66 -1.36 13.64
N TRP A 37 7.49 -0.33 14.45
CA TRP A 37 8.44 0.75 14.63
C TRP A 37 9.51 0.34 15.64
N LEU A 38 10.78 0.47 15.28
CA LEU A 38 11.92 0.20 16.13
C LEU A 38 12.48 1.54 16.62
N ALA A 39 12.43 1.78 17.93
CA ALA A 39 12.87 3.02 18.55
C ALA A 39 13.52 2.76 19.89
N ASP A 40 14.45 3.63 20.27
CA ASP A 40 15.12 3.59 21.58
C ASP A 40 14.23 4.11 22.72
N ASP A 41 13.41 5.13 22.46
CA ASP A 41 12.44 5.67 23.42
C ASP A 41 11.02 5.25 23.05
N ARG A 42 10.44 4.36 23.84
CA ARG A 42 9.08 3.88 23.65
C ARG A 42 8.04 4.99 23.78
N SER A 43 8.15 5.83 24.80
CA SER A 43 7.15 6.87 25.08
C SER A 43 7.16 7.94 23.99
N GLY A 44 8.36 8.37 23.58
CA GLY A 44 8.54 9.26 22.44
C GLY A 44 8.10 8.62 21.12
N ALA A 45 8.33 7.32 20.91
CA ALA A 45 7.88 6.62 19.73
C ALA A 45 6.36 6.47 19.66
N GLU A 46 5.68 6.14 20.76
CA GLU A 46 4.22 6.05 20.80
C GLU A 46 3.58 7.43 20.53
N GLN A 47 4.11 8.50 21.13
CA GLN A 47 3.65 9.88 20.86
C GLN A 47 3.94 10.30 19.41
N TYR A 48 5.13 10.00 18.91
CA TYR A 48 5.50 10.27 17.52
C TYR A 48 4.58 9.51 16.56
N LEU A 49 4.30 8.24 16.81
CA LEU A 49 3.39 7.46 15.99
C LEU A 49 1.97 8.02 16.06
N GLN A 50 1.44 8.41 17.21
CA GLN A 50 0.12 9.05 17.30
C GLN A 50 0.03 10.31 16.42
N GLN A 51 1.09 11.13 16.39
CA GLN A 51 1.15 12.32 15.54
C GLN A 51 1.38 11.96 14.06
N ALA A 52 2.26 11.00 13.80
CA ALA A 52 2.71 10.62 12.48
C ALA A 52 1.70 9.72 11.77
N VAL A 53 0.81 8.99 12.45
CA VAL A 53 -0.26 8.16 11.85
C VAL A 53 -1.03 8.96 10.79
N SER A 54 -1.25 10.26 11.02
CA SER A 54 -1.84 11.19 10.05
C SER A 54 -1.02 11.34 8.75
N TRP A 55 0.31 11.35 8.83
CA TRP A 55 1.23 11.45 7.68
C TRP A 55 1.53 10.09 7.07
N TRP A 56 1.56 9.03 7.87
CA TRP A 56 1.74 7.66 7.41
C TRP A 56 0.50 7.19 6.66
N GLY A 57 -0.71 7.69 6.93
CA GLY A 57 -1.90 7.45 6.11
C GLY A 57 -2.21 5.96 5.89
N VAL A 58 -1.79 5.13 6.86
CA VAL A 58 -2.02 3.69 6.92
C VAL A 58 -3.00 3.43 8.05
N GLY A 59 -4.16 2.86 7.75
CA GLY A 59 -5.11 2.40 8.77
C GLY A 59 -4.94 0.91 8.99
N VAL A 60 -3.77 0.52 9.51
CA VAL A 60 -3.33 -0.86 9.71
C VAL A 60 -2.59 -0.96 11.05
N PRO A 61 -2.37 -2.17 11.61
CA PRO A 61 -1.75 -2.30 12.93
C PRO A 61 -0.29 -1.85 12.84
N LEU A 62 -0.06 -0.66 13.40
CA LEU A 62 1.25 -0.07 13.64
C LEU A 62 1.56 -0.29 15.11
N GLY A 63 2.67 -0.98 15.40
CA GLY A 63 3.14 -1.22 16.76
C GLY A 63 4.50 -0.58 17.00
N VAL A 64 4.87 -0.40 18.26
CA VAL A 64 6.25 -0.11 18.68
C VAL A 64 6.83 -1.41 19.24
N SER A 65 8.07 -1.73 18.85
CA SER A 65 8.79 -2.85 19.46
C SER A 65 9.11 -2.57 20.93
N LEU A 66 8.93 -3.57 21.79
CA LEU A 66 9.32 -3.48 23.20
C LEU A 66 10.84 -3.64 23.39
N ASP A 67 11.52 -4.23 22.41
CA ASP A 67 12.93 -4.62 22.49
C ASP A 67 13.90 -3.51 22.01
N GLY A 68 13.41 -2.28 21.80
CA GLY A 68 14.22 -1.14 21.37
C GLY A 68 14.52 -1.09 19.87
N VAL A 69 15.51 -0.26 19.47
CA VAL A 69 15.92 -0.07 18.06
C VAL A 69 16.46 -1.35 17.41
N GLU A 70 16.97 -2.26 18.24
CA GLU A 70 17.49 -3.56 17.84
C GLU A 70 16.39 -4.52 17.39
N GLY A 71 15.16 -4.27 17.83
CA GLY A 71 14.06 -5.21 17.72
C GLY A 71 14.34 -6.51 18.49
N PRO A 72 13.49 -7.54 18.30
CA PRO A 72 13.66 -8.81 18.97
C PRO A 72 15.03 -9.42 18.65
N GLY A 73 15.87 -9.66 19.66
CA GLY A 73 17.25 -10.15 19.47
C GLY A 73 17.33 -11.47 18.68
N ALA A 74 16.27 -12.28 18.72
CA ALA A 74 16.15 -13.51 17.93
C ALA A 74 16.12 -13.29 16.41
N TYR A 75 15.86 -12.07 15.94
CA TYR A 75 15.71 -11.78 14.50
C TYR A 75 17.01 -11.29 13.84
N GLY A 76 18.05 -10.96 14.63
CA GLY A 76 19.36 -10.55 14.10
C GLY A 76 19.28 -9.38 13.12
N LEU A 77 18.49 -8.36 13.46
CA LEU A 77 18.21 -7.24 12.54
C LEU A 77 19.47 -6.41 12.28
N ASN A 78 19.62 -5.97 11.03
CA ASN A 78 20.69 -5.05 10.66
C ASN A 78 20.33 -3.64 11.16
N ARG A 79 21.23 -2.98 11.90
CA ARG A 79 21.03 -1.62 12.44
C ARG A 79 21.25 -0.51 11.40
N ASN A 80 21.89 -0.86 10.28
CA ASN A 80 22.31 0.10 9.24
C ASN A 80 21.31 0.17 8.08
N VAL A 81 20.08 -0.34 8.25
CA VAL A 81 19.04 -0.31 7.22
C VAL A 81 17.83 0.49 7.70
N ASN A 82 17.11 1.14 6.79
CA ASN A 82 15.94 1.92 7.17
C ASN A 82 14.71 1.03 7.41
N VAL A 83 14.58 -0.05 6.63
CA VAL A 83 13.43 -0.95 6.67
C VAL A 83 13.91 -2.39 6.52
N THR A 84 13.39 -3.29 7.36
CA THR A 84 13.50 -4.74 7.17
C THR A 84 12.12 -5.32 6.92
N VAL A 85 11.95 -6.10 5.86
CA VAL A 85 10.69 -6.79 5.56
C VAL A 85 10.87 -8.29 5.67
N LEU A 86 10.09 -8.91 6.56
CA LEU A 86 10.05 -10.35 6.75
C LEU A 86 8.76 -10.91 6.16
N VAL A 87 8.90 -11.84 5.22
CA VAL A 87 7.80 -12.66 4.73
C VAL A 87 7.91 -14.02 5.39
N GLY A 88 6.85 -14.45 6.06
CA GLY A 88 6.82 -15.73 6.76
C GLY A 88 5.53 -16.49 6.53
N VAL A 89 5.63 -17.81 6.62
CA VAL A 89 4.53 -18.77 6.46
C VAL A 89 4.55 -19.69 7.66
N LYS A 90 3.42 -19.79 8.38
CA LYS A 90 3.28 -20.66 9.57
C LYS A 90 4.40 -20.45 10.61
N GLY A 91 4.74 -19.19 10.88
CA GLY A 91 5.77 -18.83 11.87
C GLY A 91 7.21 -18.94 11.39
N VAL A 92 7.47 -19.42 10.17
CA VAL A 92 8.82 -19.52 9.60
C VAL A 92 9.06 -18.41 8.60
N VAL A 93 10.18 -17.69 8.73
CA VAL A 93 10.59 -16.66 7.75
C VAL A 93 11.05 -17.35 6.47
N THR A 94 10.41 -17.02 5.36
CA THR A 94 10.70 -17.57 4.02
C THR A 94 11.42 -16.57 3.11
N ALA A 95 11.37 -15.28 3.42
CA ALA A 95 12.15 -14.25 2.75
C ALA A 95 12.43 -13.08 3.70
N ASN A 96 13.62 -12.50 3.58
CA ASN A 96 14.08 -11.36 4.39
C ASN A 96 14.68 -10.30 3.45
N PHE A 97 14.26 -9.04 3.61
CA PHE A 97 14.75 -7.90 2.83
C PHE A 97 15.20 -6.79 3.77
N ALA A 98 16.50 -6.57 3.87
CA ALA A 98 17.09 -5.47 4.64
C ALA A 98 17.45 -4.31 3.69
N LEU A 99 16.75 -3.18 3.80
CA LEU A 99 16.78 -2.08 2.83
C LEU A 99 17.38 -0.80 3.41
N VAL A 100 18.57 -0.43 2.93
CA VAL A 100 19.21 0.85 3.28
C VAL A 100 18.40 2.03 2.73
N GLN A 101 18.02 1.98 1.45
CA GLN A 101 17.22 3.02 0.79
C GLN A 101 15.97 2.39 0.17
N PRO A 102 14.86 2.30 0.91
CA PRO A 102 13.65 1.64 0.42
C PRO A 102 13.03 2.42 -0.75
N SER A 103 12.55 1.70 -1.76
CA SER A 103 11.88 2.27 -2.93
C SER A 103 10.65 1.44 -3.36
N GLU A 104 9.85 1.98 -4.26
CA GLU A 104 8.68 1.27 -4.80
C GLU A 104 9.08 0.08 -5.68
N LYS A 105 10.30 0.08 -6.23
CA LYS A 105 10.84 -1.08 -6.97
C LYS A 105 11.05 -2.28 -6.06
N ASP A 106 11.41 -2.03 -4.80
CA ASP A 106 11.58 -3.09 -3.80
C ASP A 106 10.23 -3.73 -3.46
N ALA A 107 9.15 -2.94 -3.48
CA ALA A 107 7.80 -3.45 -3.26
C ALA A 107 7.45 -4.57 -4.27
N VAL A 108 7.75 -4.38 -5.55
CA VAL A 108 7.45 -5.39 -6.59
C VAL A 108 8.22 -6.70 -6.32
N LYS A 109 9.49 -6.60 -5.92
CA LYS A 109 10.31 -7.79 -5.57
C LYS A 109 9.76 -8.52 -4.34
N ILE A 110 9.46 -7.78 -3.27
CA ILE A 110 8.91 -8.31 -2.01
C ILE A 110 7.56 -8.99 -2.27
N LEU A 111 6.66 -8.31 -2.98
CA LEU A 111 5.34 -8.84 -3.30
C LEU A 111 5.41 -10.04 -4.25
N GLY A 112 6.47 -10.14 -5.07
CA GLY A 112 6.79 -11.36 -5.81
C GLY A 112 6.97 -12.59 -4.90
N GLU A 113 7.75 -12.46 -3.82
CA GLU A 113 7.90 -13.54 -2.83
C GLU A 113 6.60 -13.87 -2.11
N VAL A 114 5.77 -12.85 -1.83
CA VAL A 114 4.44 -13.05 -1.24
C VAL A 114 3.54 -13.85 -2.20
N VAL A 115 3.46 -13.44 -3.46
CA VAL A 115 2.63 -14.09 -4.50
C VAL A 115 3.05 -15.54 -4.75
N LYS A 116 4.35 -15.87 -4.66
CA LYS A 116 4.79 -17.28 -4.71
C LYS A 116 4.15 -18.17 -3.63
N ARG A 117 3.69 -17.58 -2.51
CA ARG A 117 3.11 -18.30 -1.37
C ARG A 117 1.59 -18.28 -1.36
N ILE A 118 0.97 -17.15 -1.69
CA ILE A 118 -0.50 -16.97 -1.65
C ILE A 118 -1.17 -17.03 -3.04
N GLY A 119 -0.38 -17.20 -4.10
CA GLY A 119 -0.84 -17.16 -5.48
C GLY A 119 -1.26 -15.77 -5.97
N GLY A 120 -1.79 -15.73 -7.20
CA GLY A 120 -2.21 -14.52 -7.87
C GLY A 120 -1.13 -13.92 -8.78
N ARG A 121 -1.27 -12.62 -9.08
CA ARG A 121 -0.35 -11.88 -9.96
C ARG A 121 0.49 -10.91 -9.14
N VAL A 122 1.77 -10.80 -9.50
CA VAL A 122 2.65 -9.76 -8.96
C VAL A 122 2.18 -8.38 -9.42
N PRO A 123 1.99 -7.40 -8.51
CA PRO A 123 1.61 -6.05 -8.88
C PRO A 123 2.62 -5.41 -9.82
N THR A 124 2.11 -4.68 -10.80
CA THR A 124 2.90 -3.81 -11.68
C THR A 124 3.43 -2.60 -10.91
N THR A 125 4.41 -1.91 -11.48
CA THR A 125 4.90 -0.64 -10.94
C THR A 125 3.79 0.41 -10.84
N ALA A 126 2.84 0.42 -11.77
CA ALA A 126 1.70 1.33 -11.75
C ALA A 126 0.80 1.07 -10.53
N GLU A 127 0.51 -0.20 -10.24
CA GLU A 127 -0.23 -0.59 -9.05
C GLU A 127 0.53 -0.25 -7.77
N ALA A 128 1.85 -0.54 -7.71
CA ALA A 128 2.67 -0.17 -6.56
C ALA A 128 2.66 1.35 -6.32
N LEU A 129 2.76 2.17 -7.37
CA LEU A 129 2.67 3.62 -7.25
C LEU A 129 1.30 4.08 -6.72
N PHE A 130 0.21 3.49 -7.22
CA PHE A 130 -1.13 3.75 -6.72
C PHE A 130 -1.28 3.38 -5.24
N LEU A 131 -0.80 2.21 -4.84
CA LEU A 131 -0.85 1.72 -3.46
C LEU A 131 0.06 2.51 -2.51
N SER A 132 1.00 3.30 -3.02
CA SER A 132 1.84 4.21 -2.24
C SER A 132 1.10 5.48 -1.79
N ALA A 133 -0.06 5.74 -2.38
CA ALA A 133 -0.87 6.90 -2.04
C ALA A 133 -1.41 6.79 -0.60
N PRO A 134 -1.43 7.90 0.15
CA PRO A 134 -2.01 7.91 1.49
C PRO A 134 -3.51 7.58 1.40
N THR A 135 -3.95 6.61 2.20
CA THR A 135 -5.37 6.31 2.34
C THR A 135 -5.97 7.21 3.42
N ARG A 136 -7.18 7.72 3.19
CA ARG A 136 -7.90 8.54 4.18
C ARG A 136 -8.64 7.60 5.14
N LYS A 137 -7.90 6.75 5.85
CA LYS A 137 -8.49 5.89 6.88
C LYS A 137 -8.56 6.64 8.19
N LEU A 138 -9.64 6.44 8.93
CA LEU A 138 -9.73 6.86 10.32
C LEU A 138 -8.73 6.05 11.15
N PRO A 139 -8.07 6.64 12.17
CA PRO A 139 -7.07 5.97 13.00
C PRO A 139 -7.55 4.65 13.63
N GLU A 140 -8.86 4.50 13.82
CA GLU A 140 -9.50 3.35 14.50
C GLU A 140 -9.96 2.23 13.54
N ALA A 141 -9.69 2.35 12.23
CA ALA A 141 -10.12 1.35 11.26
C ALA A 141 -9.45 -0.01 11.53
N LYS A 142 -10.26 -1.02 11.90
CA LYS A 142 -9.78 -2.39 12.11
C LYS A 142 -9.20 -2.98 10.82
N PHE A 143 -8.02 -3.59 10.92
CA PHE A 143 -7.45 -4.41 9.84
C PHE A 143 -8.42 -5.56 9.52
N GLN A 144 -8.67 -5.83 8.22
CA GLN A 144 -9.56 -6.89 7.69
C GLN A 144 -11.07 -6.61 7.63
N VAL A 145 -11.55 -5.39 7.87
CA VAL A 145 -12.93 -5.08 7.47
C VAL A 145 -12.94 -4.91 5.95
N THR A 146 -13.74 -5.72 5.23
CA THR A 146 -13.97 -5.52 3.79
C THR A 146 -14.65 -4.17 3.62
N SER A 147 -13.84 -3.13 3.44
CA SER A 147 -14.32 -1.76 3.32
C SER A 147 -14.61 -1.44 1.85
N PRO A 148 -15.54 -0.52 1.57
CA PRO A 148 -15.73 0.02 0.22
C PRO A 148 -14.42 0.51 -0.43
N ASP A 149 -13.44 0.92 0.38
CA ASP A 149 -12.11 1.34 -0.05
C ASP A 149 -11.25 0.17 -0.59
N VAL A 150 -11.36 -1.03 -0.03
CA VAL A 150 -10.64 -2.23 -0.53
C VAL A 150 -11.15 -2.63 -1.91
N LYS A 151 -12.48 -2.67 -2.10
CA LYS A 151 -13.07 -2.99 -3.40
C LYS A 151 -12.73 -1.93 -4.45
N PHE A 152 -12.78 -0.64 -4.08
CA PHE A 152 -12.34 0.46 -4.94
C PHE A 152 -10.87 0.28 -5.38
N ARG A 153 -9.96 0.05 -4.43
CA ARG A 153 -8.54 -0.15 -4.71
C ARG A 153 -8.28 -1.33 -5.62
N ARG A 154 -8.99 -2.45 -5.42
CA ARG A 154 -8.88 -3.63 -6.28
C ARG A 154 -9.26 -3.31 -7.72
N LEU A 155 -10.40 -2.65 -7.94
CA LEU A 155 -10.84 -2.26 -9.29
C LEU A 155 -9.87 -1.29 -9.97
N VAL A 156 -9.28 -0.35 -9.22
CA VAL A 156 -8.23 0.53 -9.77
C VAL A 156 -6.97 -0.26 -10.12
N CYS A 157 -6.55 -1.21 -9.29
CA CYS A 157 -5.39 -2.06 -9.60
C CYS A 157 -5.64 -2.93 -10.84
N ASP A 158 -6.83 -3.51 -10.95
CA ASP A 158 -7.23 -4.29 -12.13
C ASP A 158 -7.23 -3.43 -13.40
N LEU A 159 -7.62 -2.16 -13.30
CA LEU A 159 -7.57 -1.20 -14.41
C LEU A 159 -6.12 -0.90 -14.80
N LEU A 160 -5.24 -0.66 -13.83
CA LEU A 160 -3.83 -0.35 -14.05
C LEU A 160 -3.04 -1.53 -14.61
N ALA A 161 -3.45 -2.75 -14.27
CA ALA A 161 -2.85 -3.98 -14.74
C ALA A 161 -3.40 -4.48 -16.09
N ALA A 162 -4.42 -3.82 -16.64
CA ALA A 162 -5.05 -4.24 -17.87
C ALA A 162 -4.02 -4.29 -19.02
N PRO A 163 -3.82 -5.45 -19.67
CA PRO A 163 -2.77 -5.61 -20.68
C PRO A 163 -3.11 -4.90 -22.00
N GLU A 164 -4.40 -4.73 -22.27
CA GLU A 164 -4.91 -4.17 -23.52
C GLU A 164 -6.09 -3.21 -23.29
N LYS A 165 -6.43 -2.45 -24.34
CA LYS A 165 -7.50 -1.44 -24.27
C LYS A 165 -8.86 -2.05 -23.94
N LYS A 166 -9.19 -3.21 -24.52
CA LYS A 166 -10.46 -3.90 -24.29
C LYS A 166 -10.63 -4.35 -22.83
N ALA A 167 -9.55 -4.88 -22.24
CA ALA A 167 -9.53 -5.23 -20.83
C ALA A 167 -9.65 -3.98 -19.93
N ALA A 168 -8.95 -2.90 -20.28
CA ALA A 168 -9.03 -1.64 -19.55
C ALA A 168 -10.44 -1.03 -19.61
N GLU A 169 -11.11 -1.13 -20.76
CA GLU A 169 -12.50 -0.70 -20.93
C GLU A 169 -13.45 -1.46 -20.01
N LYS A 170 -13.38 -2.80 -20.02
CA LYS A 170 -14.21 -3.64 -19.17
C LYS A 170 -14.05 -3.27 -17.68
N THR A 171 -12.82 -3.08 -17.23
CA THR A 171 -12.56 -2.71 -15.83
C THR A 171 -12.97 -1.27 -15.53
N ALA A 172 -12.78 -0.34 -16.47
CA ALA A 172 -13.23 1.04 -16.32
C ALA A 172 -14.75 1.12 -16.16
N VAL A 173 -15.51 0.37 -16.97
CA VAL A 173 -16.98 0.27 -16.83
C VAL A 173 -17.37 -0.30 -15.46
N ALA A 174 -16.71 -1.37 -15.01
CA ALA A 174 -16.98 -1.95 -13.69
C ALA A 174 -16.67 -0.96 -12.55
N LEU A 175 -15.60 -0.17 -12.68
CA LEU A 175 -15.23 0.86 -11.72
C LEU A 175 -16.26 2.01 -11.71
N GLU A 176 -16.72 2.46 -12.89
CA GLU A 176 -17.75 3.49 -13.01
C GLU A 176 -19.10 3.04 -12.44
N GLN A 177 -19.50 1.80 -12.70
CA GLN A 177 -20.70 1.18 -12.12
C GLN A 177 -20.59 1.09 -10.60
N TYR A 178 -19.42 0.71 -10.08
CA TYR A 178 -19.19 0.65 -8.64
C TYR A 178 -19.23 2.02 -7.96
N VAL A 179 -18.63 3.03 -8.60
CA VAL A 179 -18.66 4.41 -8.12
C VAL A 179 -20.08 4.99 -8.20
N GLY A 180 -20.87 4.61 -9.21
CA GLY A 180 -22.28 4.96 -9.34
C GLY A 180 -22.50 6.47 -9.29
N GLN A 181 -23.48 6.91 -8.51
CA GLN A 181 -23.79 8.33 -8.26
C GLN A 181 -23.18 8.88 -6.97
N ASP A 182 -22.35 8.10 -6.27
CA ASP A 182 -21.72 8.53 -5.02
C ASP A 182 -20.71 9.67 -5.29
N ALA A 183 -21.05 10.88 -4.82
CA ALA A 183 -20.23 12.06 -5.01
C ALA A 183 -18.84 11.95 -4.36
N ALA A 184 -18.73 11.29 -3.20
CA ALA A 184 -17.47 11.11 -2.48
C ALA A 184 -16.54 10.12 -3.20
N LEU A 185 -17.10 9.01 -3.71
CA LEU A 185 -16.35 8.05 -4.52
C LEU A 185 -15.93 8.64 -5.87
N ARG A 186 -16.80 9.43 -6.53
CA ARG A 186 -16.43 10.15 -7.76
C ARG A 186 -15.31 11.15 -7.53
N ALA A 187 -15.38 11.94 -6.46
CA ALA A 187 -14.29 12.86 -6.11
C ALA A 187 -12.97 12.11 -5.83
N THR A 188 -13.05 10.94 -5.21
CA THR A 188 -11.89 10.06 -4.99
C THR A 188 -11.33 9.53 -6.30
N LEU A 189 -12.18 9.08 -7.22
CA LEU A 189 -11.79 8.63 -8.55
C LEU A 189 -11.07 9.73 -9.34
N THR A 190 -11.63 10.94 -9.38
CA THR A 190 -10.99 12.09 -10.04
C THR A 190 -9.64 12.41 -9.40
N ARG A 191 -9.52 12.39 -8.06
CA ARG A 191 -8.25 12.62 -7.36
C ARG A 191 -7.20 11.57 -7.72
N VAL A 192 -7.57 10.30 -7.71
CA VAL A 192 -6.70 9.19 -8.10
C VAL A 192 -6.25 9.34 -9.56
N ALA A 193 -7.17 9.67 -10.46
CA ALA A 193 -6.85 9.91 -11.87
C ALA A 193 -5.86 11.07 -12.05
N MET A 194 -6.06 12.19 -11.34
CA MET A 194 -5.11 13.31 -11.35
C MET A 194 -3.74 12.90 -10.84
N MET A 195 -3.69 12.14 -9.75
CA MET A 195 -2.46 11.65 -9.14
C MET A 195 -1.64 10.77 -10.10
N LEU A 196 -2.33 9.85 -10.79
CA LEU A 196 -1.73 8.90 -11.73
C LEU A 196 -1.34 9.55 -13.07
N THR A 197 -1.88 10.72 -13.42
CA THR A 197 -1.59 11.37 -14.71
C THR A 197 -0.67 12.59 -14.60
N ARG A 198 -0.73 13.32 -13.49
CA ARG A 198 -0.05 14.62 -13.29
C ARG A 198 0.87 14.66 -12.07
N GLY A 199 0.78 13.68 -11.16
CA GLY A 199 1.49 13.70 -9.87
C GLY A 199 2.85 13.01 -9.85
N ARG A 200 3.46 12.93 -8.66
CA ARG A 200 4.70 12.16 -8.41
C ARG A 200 4.53 10.64 -8.58
N THR A 201 3.30 10.16 -8.60
CA THR A 201 2.94 8.77 -8.90
C THR A 201 2.45 8.63 -10.35
N ARG A 202 2.88 9.54 -11.24
CA ARG A 202 2.50 9.49 -12.64
C ARG A 202 2.89 8.14 -13.23
N VAL A 203 1.89 7.47 -13.78
CA VAL A 203 2.10 6.26 -14.58
C VAL A 203 2.32 6.67 -16.04
N GLY A 204 3.12 5.87 -16.75
CA GLY A 204 3.40 6.09 -18.17
C GLY A 204 2.15 5.93 -19.04
N SER A 205 2.36 5.77 -20.35
CA SER A 205 1.26 5.41 -21.25
C SER A 205 0.78 4.00 -20.91
N LEU A 206 -0.47 3.88 -20.47
CA LEU A 206 -1.14 2.62 -20.17
C LEU A 206 -2.43 2.52 -21.01
N PRO A 207 -2.94 1.31 -21.24
CA PRO A 207 -4.28 1.13 -21.83
C PRO A 207 -5.38 1.90 -21.07
N ALA A 208 -5.20 2.11 -19.77
CA ALA A 208 -6.11 2.87 -18.91
C ALA A 208 -6.04 4.41 -19.06
N THR A 209 -5.00 4.96 -19.69
CA THR A 209 -4.76 6.42 -19.75
C THR A 209 -5.94 7.25 -20.29
N PRO A 210 -6.68 6.83 -21.34
CA PRO A 210 -7.84 7.58 -21.83
C PRO A 210 -8.93 7.75 -20.76
N TYR A 211 -9.21 6.70 -19.98
CA TYR A 211 -10.22 6.72 -18.92
C TYR A 211 -9.80 7.64 -17.76
N LEU A 212 -8.54 7.58 -17.34
CA LEU A 212 -8.01 8.49 -16.33
C LEU A 212 -8.15 9.95 -16.77
N ARG A 213 -7.85 10.26 -18.04
CA ARG A 213 -8.04 11.62 -18.59
C ARG A 213 -9.51 12.04 -18.64
N ARG A 214 -10.42 11.11 -18.96
CA ARG A 214 -11.87 11.36 -18.97
C ARG A 214 -12.38 11.75 -17.58
N TRP A 215 -12.03 10.99 -16.55
CA TRP A 215 -12.47 11.26 -15.16
C TRP A 215 -11.95 12.57 -14.57
N ILE A 216 -10.86 13.11 -15.13
CA ILE A 216 -10.36 14.44 -14.76
C ILE A 216 -11.20 15.55 -15.38
N LYS A 217 -11.66 15.36 -16.62
CA LYS A 217 -12.44 16.36 -17.37
C LYS A 217 -13.91 16.43 -16.93
N GLN A 218 -14.42 15.37 -16.33
CA GLN A 218 -15.79 15.29 -15.79
C GLN A 218 -15.73 15.17 -14.26
N PRO A 219 -15.28 16.20 -13.53
CA PRO A 219 -15.37 16.18 -12.08
C PRO A 219 -16.84 16.07 -11.67
N ALA A 220 -17.12 15.34 -10.59
CA ALA A 220 -18.47 15.32 -10.01
C ALA A 220 -18.95 16.77 -9.81
N SER A 221 -20.15 17.08 -10.31
CA SER A 221 -20.82 18.35 -10.05
C SER A 221 -20.83 18.57 -8.54
N ARG A 222 -20.32 19.73 -8.11
CA ARG A 222 -20.32 20.17 -6.71
C ARG A 222 -21.74 20.25 -6.16
#